data_AF-A0A956Z6P7-F1
#
_entry.id   AF-A0A956Z6P7-F1
#
_cell.length_a   1.000
_cell.length_b   1.000
_cell.length_c   1.000
_cell.angle_alpha   90.00
_cell.angle_beta   90.00
_cell.angle_gamma   90.00
#
_symmetry.space_group_name_H-M   'P 1'
#
loop_
_entity.id
_entity.type
_entity.pdbx_description
1 polymer ?
#
loop_
_entity_poly.entity_id
_entity_poly.type
_entity_poly.pdbx_seq_one_letter_code
_entity_poly.pdbx_strand_id
1 'polypeptide(L)'
;MVRTCSDFQEDLSALLDNELKGEEKTALESHLTECKDCASRFETLKSLSAFLKDESEPDQTDMPDLWDAVKDEIASICEVMKEDLSAYLDGELPPAAQEGVKQHLNDCADCLDQFKLLNRTNQLLSKGLELPEDVDTDVWEAVKIRLTADCEIIVGELSPYIDQEVPGARHRAITQHLVDCINCRTNFDGLTSVGDFIRTNYQPDIPEDFDLWPQIKNRMQVVPFRPKAAATPSKPKQARPRFTVVAAAAAAVIGLFATVALWLCMPDDGSFKPVSAEAYLIESSFEEPGSFAEAVIYEQ
;
A
#
# COMPACT_ATOMS: atom_id res chain seq x y z
N MET A 1 51.08 -1.71 -16.03
CA MET A 1 50.49 -2.95 -15.49
C MET A 1 50.42 -3.96 -16.62
N VAL A 2 50.89 -5.18 -16.43
CA VAL A 2 50.79 -6.23 -17.46
C VAL A 2 49.34 -6.75 -17.40
N ARG A 3 48.55 -6.48 -18.43
CA ARG A 3 47.18 -7.03 -18.53
C ARG A 3 47.26 -8.54 -18.62
N THR A 4 46.39 -9.22 -17.89
CA THR A 4 46.29 -10.68 -17.88
C THR A 4 45.33 -11.16 -18.97
N CYS A 5 45.39 -12.45 -19.30
CA CYS A 5 44.46 -13.08 -20.25
C CYS A 5 42.98 -12.92 -19.83
N SER A 6 42.70 -12.87 -18.51
CA SER A 6 41.35 -12.67 -17.99
C SER A 6 40.79 -11.29 -18.35
N ASP A 7 41.61 -10.25 -18.23
CA ASP A 7 41.20 -8.88 -18.53
C ASP A 7 40.78 -8.74 -20.00
N PHE A 8 41.54 -9.38 -20.90
CA PHE A 8 41.20 -9.40 -22.33
C PHE A 8 39.94 -10.22 -22.66
N GLN A 9 39.54 -11.18 -21.82
CA GLN A 9 38.31 -11.97 -22.03
C GLN A 9 37.05 -11.14 -21.75
N GLU A 10 37.09 -10.26 -20.75
CA GLU A 10 35.99 -9.36 -20.41
C GLU A 10 35.75 -8.33 -21.53
N ASP A 11 36.85 -7.85 -22.14
CA ASP A 11 36.84 -6.85 -23.21
C ASP A 11 36.38 -7.41 -24.59
N LEU A 12 36.20 -8.73 -24.77
CA LEU A 12 35.80 -9.31 -26.07
C LEU A 12 34.39 -8.88 -26.53
N SER A 13 33.47 -8.68 -25.59
CA SER A 13 32.10 -8.21 -25.88
C SER A 13 32.12 -6.75 -26.34
N ALA A 14 32.84 -5.90 -25.62
CA ALA A 14 33.03 -4.49 -25.98
C ALA A 14 33.73 -4.29 -27.33
N LEU A 15 34.59 -5.24 -27.75
CA LEU A 15 35.17 -5.24 -29.11
C LEU A 15 34.10 -5.50 -30.18
N LEU A 16 33.14 -6.40 -29.90
CA LEU A 16 32.08 -6.78 -30.83
C LEU A 16 31.05 -5.66 -31.03
N ASP A 17 30.72 -4.94 -29.95
CA ASP A 17 29.81 -3.78 -29.95
C ASP A 17 30.50 -2.47 -30.38
N ASN A 18 31.78 -2.54 -30.74
CA ASN A 18 32.63 -1.42 -31.18
C ASN A 18 32.74 -0.28 -30.14
N GLU A 19 32.64 -0.63 -28.86
CA GLU A 19 32.76 0.30 -27.73
C GLU A 19 34.23 0.56 -27.34
N LEU A 20 35.14 -0.38 -27.64
CA LEU A 20 36.58 -0.20 -27.43
C LEU A 20 37.21 0.77 -28.45
N LYS A 21 37.98 1.73 -27.95
CA LYS A 21 38.63 2.77 -28.76
C LYS A 21 40.14 2.87 -28.48
N GLY A 22 40.90 3.27 -29.50
CA GLY A 22 42.31 3.64 -29.34
C GLY A 22 43.24 2.46 -29.01
N GLU A 23 44.16 2.69 -28.05
CA GLU A 23 45.23 1.75 -27.70
C GLU A 23 44.70 0.41 -27.16
N GLU A 24 43.57 0.40 -26.47
CA GLU A 24 42.98 -0.80 -25.87
C GLU A 24 42.49 -1.79 -26.92
N LYS A 25 41.87 -1.27 -27.99
CA LYS A 25 41.48 -2.08 -29.15
C LYS A 25 42.69 -2.72 -29.82
N THR A 26 43.75 -1.95 -30.05
CA THR A 26 44.97 -2.48 -30.70
C THR A 26 45.69 -3.51 -29.82
N ALA A 27 45.68 -3.33 -28.50
CA ALA A 27 46.28 -4.27 -27.55
C ALA A 27 45.50 -5.60 -27.51
N LEU A 28 44.17 -5.54 -27.51
CA LEU A 28 43.31 -6.72 -27.55
C LEU A 28 43.42 -7.47 -28.90
N GLU A 29 43.43 -6.75 -30.03
CA GLU A 29 43.63 -7.34 -31.35
C GLU A 29 45.00 -8.03 -31.47
N SER A 30 46.06 -7.42 -30.92
CA SER A 30 47.39 -8.06 -30.85
C SER A 30 47.34 -9.32 -29.98
N HIS A 31 46.67 -9.28 -28.83
CA HIS A 31 46.53 -10.43 -27.94
C HIS A 31 45.77 -11.60 -28.59
N LEU A 32 44.74 -11.31 -29.39
CA LEU A 32 43.99 -12.32 -30.15
C LEU A 32 44.86 -13.07 -31.17
N THR A 33 45.92 -12.45 -31.70
CA THR A 33 46.87 -13.14 -32.60
C THR A 33 47.81 -14.09 -31.87
N GLU A 34 48.10 -13.82 -30.59
CA GLU A 34 49.04 -14.59 -29.77
C GLU A 34 48.34 -15.69 -28.95
N CYS A 35 47.10 -15.45 -28.51
CA CYS A 35 46.33 -16.33 -27.64
C CYS A 35 45.22 -17.08 -28.38
N LYS A 36 45.43 -18.38 -28.62
CA LYS A 36 44.44 -19.25 -29.30
C LYS A 36 43.11 -19.39 -28.54
N ASP A 37 43.14 -19.35 -27.22
CA ASP A 37 41.94 -19.53 -26.38
C ASP A 37 41.00 -18.32 -26.53
N CYS A 38 41.53 -17.11 -26.39
CA CYS A 38 40.77 -15.87 -26.59
C CYS A 38 40.25 -15.72 -28.03
N ALA A 39 41.04 -16.10 -29.03
CA ALA A 39 40.61 -16.12 -30.43
C ALA A 39 39.40 -17.05 -30.65
N SER A 40 39.42 -18.25 -30.06
CA SER A 40 38.31 -19.20 -30.19
C SER A 40 37.02 -18.68 -29.55
N ARG A 41 37.11 -18.04 -28.38
CA ARG A 41 35.95 -17.45 -27.70
C ARG A 41 35.38 -16.26 -28.47
N PHE A 42 36.24 -15.42 -29.03
CA PHE A 42 35.81 -14.31 -29.87
C PHE A 42 35.02 -14.79 -31.11
N GLU A 43 35.49 -15.85 -31.78
CA GLU A 43 34.75 -16.44 -32.90
C GLU A 43 33.42 -17.06 -32.46
N THR A 44 33.34 -17.68 -31.28
CA THR A 44 32.03 -18.16 -30.76
C THR A 44 31.06 -17.01 -30.52
N LEU A 45 31.50 -15.91 -29.89
CA LEU A 45 30.64 -14.73 -29.66
C LEU A 45 30.20 -14.09 -30.98
N LYS A 46 31.10 -14.02 -31.96
CA LYS A 46 30.80 -13.51 -33.30
C LYS A 46 29.79 -14.39 -34.05
N SER A 47 29.88 -15.71 -33.90
CA SER A 47 28.88 -16.63 -34.49
C SER A 47 27.51 -16.50 -33.82
N LEU A 48 27.46 -16.29 -32.50
CA LEU A 48 26.23 -16.08 -31.76
C LEU A 48 25.57 -14.75 -32.11
N SER A 49 26.35 -13.67 -32.21
CA SER A 49 25.82 -12.37 -32.63
C SER A 49 25.36 -12.37 -34.08
N ALA A 50 26.06 -13.08 -34.97
CA ALA A 50 25.61 -13.27 -36.35
C ALA A 50 24.30 -14.06 -36.40
N PHE A 51 24.17 -15.16 -35.64
CA PHE A 51 22.95 -15.95 -35.57
C PHE A 51 21.76 -15.14 -35.03
N LEU A 52 21.96 -14.40 -33.93
CA LEU A 52 20.93 -13.53 -33.37
C LEU A 52 20.56 -12.43 -34.35
N LYS A 53 21.52 -11.83 -35.07
CA LYS A 53 21.24 -10.81 -36.06
C LYS A 53 20.45 -11.35 -37.26
N ASP A 54 20.71 -12.59 -37.68
CA ASP A 54 20.00 -13.27 -38.76
C ASP A 54 18.56 -13.63 -38.36
N GLU A 55 18.33 -14.02 -37.09
CA GLU A 55 16.97 -14.21 -36.54
C GLU A 55 16.27 -12.88 -36.21
N SER A 56 17.01 -11.79 -36.05
CA SER A 56 16.49 -10.46 -35.69
C SER A 56 16.32 -9.52 -36.88
N GLU A 57 16.64 -9.92 -38.12
CA GLU A 57 16.14 -9.19 -39.28
C GLU A 57 14.63 -9.37 -39.29
N PRO A 58 13.84 -8.33 -38.97
CA PRO A 58 12.40 -8.45 -39.06
C PRO A 58 12.10 -8.54 -40.55
N ASP A 59 11.71 -9.73 -41.00
CA ASP A 59 10.83 -9.86 -42.14
C ASP A 59 9.69 -8.85 -41.89
N GLN A 60 9.40 -8.00 -42.87
CA GLN A 60 8.49 -6.86 -42.76
C GLN A 60 7.02 -7.33 -42.67
N THR A 61 6.73 -8.28 -41.80
CA THR A 61 5.38 -8.70 -41.44
C THR A 61 4.97 -7.93 -40.19
N ASP A 62 4.17 -6.89 -40.44
CA ASP A 62 3.07 -6.44 -39.59
C ASP A 62 3.28 -6.70 -38.09
N MET A 63 4.29 -6.06 -37.49
CA MET A 63 4.22 -5.82 -36.07
C MET A 63 3.08 -4.80 -35.92
N PRO A 64 1.95 -5.13 -35.25
CA PRO A 64 0.90 -4.15 -35.04
C PRO A 64 1.55 -2.92 -34.43
N ASP A 65 1.22 -1.74 -34.94
CA ASP A 65 1.72 -0.50 -34.36
C ASP A 65 1.06 -0.33 -32.99
N LEU A 66 1.61 -1.02 -31.99
CA LEU A 66 1.19 -0.96 -30.60
C LEU A 66 1.33 0.49 -30.09
N TRP A 67 2.17 1.31 -30.72
CA TRP A 67 2.25 2.73 -30.42
C TRP A 67 1.04 3.50 -30.90
N ASP A 68 0.46 3.19 -32.06
CA ASP A 68 -0.79 3.82 -32.50
C ASP A 68 -1.97 3.41 -31.59
N ALA A 69 -2.03 2.14 -31.15
CA ALA A 69 -3.06 1.69 -30.23
C ALA A 69 -2.93 2.30 -28.83
N VAL A 70 -1.70 2.49 -28.33
CA VAL A 70 -1.43 3.05 -27.00
C VAL A 70 -1.47 4.58 -27.01
N LYS A 71 -1.17 5.24 -28.12
CA LYS A 71 -1.20 6.71 -28.24
C LYS A 71 -2.60 7.29 -28.04
N ASP A 72 -3.64 6.53 -28.41
CA ASP A 72 -5.03 6.93 -28.15
C ASP A 72 -5.47 6.67 -26.70
N GLU A 73 -4.79 5.78 -25.97
CA GLU A 73 -5.04 5.50 -24.54
C GLU A 73 -4.22 6.38 -23.59
N ILE A 74 -3.10 6.94 -24.03
CA ILE A 74 -2.31 7.90 -23.26
C ILE A 74 -2.95 9.27 -23.41
N ALA A 75 -3.50 9.79 -22.30
CA ALA A 75 -4.05 11.13 -22.22
C ALA A 75 -3.10 12.15 -22.87
N SER A 76 -3.64 12.96 -23.78
CA SER A 76 -2.84 13.97 -24.47
C SER A 76 -2.19 14.90 -23.44
N ILE A 77 -0.99 15.40 -23.73
CA ILE A 77 -0.29 16.33 -22.81
C ILE A 77 -1.21 17.51 -22.42
N CYS A 78 -2.05 17.98 -23.34
CA CYS A 78 -3.02 19.04 -23.07
C CYS A 78 -4.16 18.63 -22.11
N GLU A 79 -4.50 17.35 -22.00
CA GLU A 79 -5.54 16.85 -21.09
C GLU A 79 -5.02 16.78 -19.66
N VAL A 80 -3.82 16.23 -19.47
CA VAL A 80 -3.13 16.26 -18.17
C VAL A 80 -2.91 17.71 -17.71
N MET A 81 -2.48 18.58 -18.63
CA MET A 81 -2.24 19.99 -18.33
C MET A 81 -3.51 20.71 -17.88
N LYS A 82 -4.70 20.37 -18.41
CA LYS A 82 -5.96 21.01 -17.99
C LYS A 82 -6.28 20.78 -16.52
N GLU A 83 -6.02 19.58 -16.01
CA GLU A 83 -6.20 19.26 -14.59
C GLU A 83 -5.18 20.04 -13.74
N ASP A 84 -3.93 20.09 -14.21
CA ASP A 84 -2.85 20.81 -13.54
C ASP A 84 -3.03 22.35 -13.56
N LEU A 85 -3.77 22.94 -14.50
CA LEU A 85 -3.99 24.40 -14.56
C LEU A 85 -4.67 24.95 -13.31
N SER A 86 -5.60 24.20 -12.69
CA SER A 86 -6.25 24.63 -11.45
C SER A 86 -5.27 24.58 -10.28
N ALA A 87 -4.57 23.45 -10.13
CA ALA A 87 -3.55 23.28 -9.09
C ALA A 87 -2.40 24.29 -9.24
N TYR A 88 -2.08 24.71 -10.47
CA TYR A 88 -1.10 25.76 -10.75
C TYR A 88 -1.57 27.14 -10.26
N LEU A 89 -2.86 27.47 -10.40
CA LEU A 89 -3.42 28.74 -9.90
C LEU A 89 -3.47 28.81 -8.37
N ASP A 90 -3.77 27.68 -7.73
CA ASP A 90 -3.86 27.58 -6.27
C ASP A 90 -2.48 27.40 -5.60
N GLY A 91 -1.44 27.15 -6.40
CA GLY A 91 -0.05 26.99 -5.93
C GLY A 91 0.25 25.61 -5.32
N GLU A 92 -0.62 24.63 -5.55
CA GLU A 92 -0.51 23.26 -5.00
C GLU A 92 0.49 22.38 -5.78
N LEU A 93 0.89 22.80 -6.98
CA LEU A 93 1.85 22.04 -7.79
C LEU A 93 3.29 22.14 -7.25
N PRO A 94 4.07 21.06 -7.28
CA PRO A 94 5.51 21.09 -6.97
C PRO A 94 6.30 21.90 -8.00
N PRO A 95 7.47 22.46 -7.64
CA PRO A 95 8.21 23.43 -8.48
C PRO A 95 8.63 22.86 -9.85
N ALA A 96 8.89 21.56 -9.95
CA ALA A 96 9.20 20.91 -11.24
C ALA A 96 7.98 20.87 -12.17
N ALA A 97 6.79 20.60 -11.63
CA ALA A 97 5.54 20.60 -12.40
C ALA A 97 5.12 22.03 -12.80
N GLN A 98 5.35 23.02 -11.93
CA GLN A 98 5.09 24.42 -12.24
C GLN A 98 5.88 24.93 -13.46
N GLU A 99 7.17 24.57 -13.58
CA GLU A 99 7.97 24.96 -14.75
C GLU A 99 7.50 24.22 -16.01
N GLY A 100 7.07 22.96 -15.89
CA GLY A 100 6.46 22.19 -16.98
C GLY A 100 5.17 22.82 -17.52
N VAL A 101 4.25 23.20 -16.63
CA VAL A 101 3.02 23.92 -17.00
C VAL A 101 3.35 25.26 -17.66
N LYS A 102 4.30 26.01 -17.10
CA LYS A 102 4.73 27.31 -17.66
C LYS A 102 5.35 27.16 -19.05
N GLN A 103 6.16 26.14 -19.28
CA GLN A 103 6.72 25.85 -20.60
C GLN A 103 5.60 25.48 -21.58
N HIS A 104 4.68 24.59 -21.18
CA HIS A 104 3.55 24.20 -22.01
C HIS A 104 2.63 25.38 -22.36
N LEU A 105 2.38 26.30 -21.43
CA LEU A 105 1.61 27.52 -21.67
C LEU A 105 2.26 28.45 -22.68
N ASN A 106 3.59 28.44 -22.84
CA ASN A 106 4.26 29.21 -23.88
C ASN A 106 4.11 28.56 -25.27
N ASP A 107 4.01 27.23 -25.31
CA ASP A 107 4.01 26.47 -26.56
C ASP A 107 2.58 26.18 -27.07
N CYS A 108 1.57 26.17 -26.20
CA CYS A 108 0.18 25.83 -26.53
C CYS A 108 -0.79 27.00 -26.29
N ALA A 109 -1.36 27.53 -27.39
CA ALA A 109 -2.32 28.63 -27.34
C ALA A 109 -3.65 28.25 -26.65
N ASP A 110 -4.14 27.03 -26.87
CA ASP A 110 -5.43 26.58 -26.31
C ASP A 110 -5.40 26.49 -24.78
N CYS A 111 -4.32 25.91 -24.22
CA CYS A 111 -4.13 25.82 -22.78
C CYS A 111 -3.92 27.19 -22.14
N LEU A 112 -3.27 28.12 -22.85
CA LEU A 112 -3.08 29.50 -22.41
C LEU A 112 -4.40 30.29 -22.34
N ASP A 113 -5.31 30.08 -23.28
CA ASP A 113 -6.62 30.73 -23.24
C ASP A 113 -7.52 30.15 -22.13
N GLN A 114 -7.45 28.84 -21.87
CA GLN A 114 -8.12 28.22 -20.74
C GLN A 114 -7.58 28.72 -19.39
N PHE A 115 -6.25 28.83 -19.26
CA PHE A 115 -5.62 29.41 -18.08
C PHE A 115 -6.07 30.87 -17.84
N LYS A 116 -6.12 31.70 -18.88
CA LYS A 116 -6.63 33.08 -18.77
C LYS A 116 -8.08 33.12 -18.33
N LEU A 117 -8.93 32.22 -18.85
CA LEU A 117 -10.34 32.13 -18.49
C LEU A 117 -10.50 31.73 -17.02
N LEU A 118 -9.77 30.71 -16.57
CA LEU A 118 -9.76 30.26 -15.17
C LEU A 118 -9.27 31.37 -14.24
N ASN A 119 -8.14 32.00 -14.55
CA ASN A 119 -7.59 33.11 -13.77
C ASN A 119 -8.57 34.29 -13.71
N ARG A 120 -9.20 34.66 -14.84
CA ARG A 120 -10.22 35.71 -14.86
C ARG A 120 -11.42 35.35 -13.99
N THR A 121 -11.86 34.09 -14.03
CA THR A 121 -12.98 33.61 -13.22
C THR A 121 -12.62 33.66 -11.73
N ASN A 122 -11.43 33.19 -11.35
CA ASN A 122 -10.92 33.27 -9.98
C ASN A 122 -10.78 34.72 -9.51
N GLN A 123 -10.31 35.63 -10.37
CA GLN A 123 -10.27 37.06 -10.08
C GLN A 123 -11.66 37.70 -9.91
N LEU A 124 -12.65 37.26 -10.68
CA LEU A 124 -14.02 37.74 -10.54
C LEU A 124 -14.70 37.15 -9.30
N LEU A 125 -14.40 35.90 -8.97
CA LEU A 125 -14.87 35.28 -7.73
C LEU A 125 -14.25 35.97 -6.53
N SER A 126 -12.92 36.14 -6.47
CA SER A 126 -12.26 36.84 -5.37
C SER A 126 -12.76 38.28 -5.21
N LYS A 127 -12.93 39.03 -6.31
CA LYS A 127 -13.52 40.38 -6.27
C LYS A 127 -15.02 40.40 -5.98
N GLY A 128 -15.76 39.37 -6.38
CA GLY A 128 -17.20 39.25 -6.15
C GLY A 128 -17.57 38.66 -4.78
N LEU A 129 -16.61 37.96 -4.16
CA LEU A 129 -16.64 37.47 -2.77
C LEU A 129 -15.98 38.44 -1.79
N GLU A 130 -15.60 39.64 -2.23
CA GLU A 130 -15.42 40.75 -1.29
C GLU A 130 -16.78 40.99 -0.64
N LEU A 131 -16.96 40.41 0.55
CA LEU A 131 -18.09 40.67 1.43
C LEU A 131 -18.18 42.20 1.56
N PRO A 132 -19.34 42.81 1.27
CA PRO A 132 -19.54 44.22 1.53
C PRO A 132 -19.13 44.50 2.98
N GLU A 133 -18.34 45.56 3.24
CA GLU A 133 -17.87 45.93 4.59
C GLU A 133 -19.03 46.13 5.60
N ASP A 134 -20.25 46.20 5.08
CA ASP A 134 -21.54 46.41 5.71
C ASP A 134 -22.36 45.13 5.98
N VAL A 135 -21.85 43.94 5.64
CA VAL A 135 -22.50 42.66 5.98
C VAL A 135 -21.74 41.97 7.12
N ASP A 136 -22.22 42.20 8.35
CA ASP A 136 -21.83 41.45 9.55
C ASP A 136 -22.51 40.07 9.53
N THR A 137 -21.95 39.12 8.77
CA THR A 137 -22.34 37.71 8.88
C THR A 137 -21.69 37.12 10.12
N ASP A 138 -22.45 37.04 11.22
CA ASP A 138 -22.07 36.28 12.40
C ASP A 138 -22.22 34.76 12.11
N VAL A 139 -21.26 34.22 11.36
CA VAL A 139 -21.12 32.77 11.14
C VAL A 139 -20.81 32.06 12.46
N TRP A 140 -20.25 32.78 13.43
CA TRP A 140 -19.87 32.24 14.73
C TRP A 140 -21.07 31.82 15.56
N GLU A 141 -22.18 32.55 15.52
CA GLU A 141 -23.39 32.14 16.24
C GLU A 141 -23.97 30.84 15.67
N ALA A 142 -24.00 30.67 14.34
CA ALA A 142 -24.46 29.43 13.71
C ALA A 142 -23.54 28.22 14.02
N VAL A 143 -22.22 28.43 13.99
CA VAL A 143 -21.21 27.43 14.36
C VAL A 143 -21.34 27.07 15.84
N LYS A 144 -21.49 28.06 16.72
CA LYS A 144 -21.68 27.89 18.16
C LYS A 144 -22.95 27.10 18.47
N ILE A 145 -24.07 27.42 17.82
CA ILE A 145 -25.33 26.65 17.97
C ILE A 145 -25.11 25.17 17.64
N ARG A 146 -24.37 24.86 16.56
CA ARG A 146 -24.11 23.48 16.15
C ARG A 146 -23.17 22.75 17.12
N LEU A 147 -22.10 23.40 17.57
CA LEU A 147 -21.21 22.86 18.60
C LEU A 147 -21.93 22.63 19.94
N THR A 148 -22.83 23.53 20.35
CA THR A 148 -23.60 23.37 21.58
C THR A 148 -24.64 22.25 21.48
N ALA A 149 -25.27 22.07 20.31
CA ALA A 149 -26.24 20.99 20.09
C ALA A 149 -25.59 19.60 20.24
N ASP A 150 -24.37 19.44 19.72
CA ASP A 150 -23.64 18.17 19.87
C ASP A 150 -23.20 17.94 21.33
N CYS A 151 -22.82 19.01 22.05
CA CYS A 151 -22.46 18.91 23.47
C CYS A 151 -23.64 18.48 24.37
N GLU A 152 -24.86 18.99 24.12
CA GLU A 152 -26.04 18.64 24.91
C GLU A 152 -26.36 17.14 24.85
N ILE A 153 -26.27 16.55 23.64
CA ILE A 153 -26.50 15.12 23.44
C ILE A 153 -25.42 14.31 24.17
N ILE A 154 -24.16 14.69 24.03
CA ILE A 154 -23.04 13.99 24.67
C ILE A 154 -23.18 14.05 26.19
N VAL A 155 -23.49 15.20 26.77
CA VAL A 155 -23.68 15.37 28.23
C VAL A 155 -24.78 14.45 28.77
N GLY A 156 -25.89 14.29 28.03
CA GLY A 156 -26.96 13.35 28.40
C GLY A 156 -26.53 11.87 28.38
N GLU A 157 -25.53 11.53 27.58
CA GLU A 157 -25.01 10.17 27.42
C GLU A 157 -23.76 9.87 28.27
N LEU A 158 -23.20 10.84 28.99
CA LEU A 158 -21.99 10.63 29.80
C LEU A 158 -22.19 9.63 30.94
N SER A 159 -23.36 9.64 31.60
CA SER A 159 -23.65 8.66 32.66
C SER A 159 -23.70 7.23 32.14
N PRO A 160 -24.54 6.88 31.13
CA PRO A 160 -24.56 5.52 30.59
C PRO A 160 -23.22 5.14 29.93
N TYR A 161 -22.45 6.11 29.45
CA TYR A 161 -21.08 5.88 28.95
C TYR A 161 -20.14 5.39 30.06
N ILE A 162 -20.19 6.00 31.25
CA ILE A 162 -19.39 5.56 32.41
C ILE A 162 -19.79 4.15 32.85
N ASP A 163 -21.08 3.84 32.79
CA ASP A 163 -21.63 2.53 33.17
C ASP A 163 -21.45 1.46 32.08
N GLN A 164 -20.79 1.80 30.95
CA GLN A 164 -20.58 0.93 29.78
C GLN A 164 -21.88 0.42 29.13
N GLU A 165 -22.97 1.17 29.29
CA GLU A 165 -24.29 0.84 28.73
C GLU A 165 -24.46 1.36 27.29
N VAL A 166 -23.49 2.12 26.77
CA VAL A 166 -23.53 2.70 25.43
C VAL A 166 -23.01 1.70 24.38
N PRO A 167 -23.68 1.54 23.22
CA PRO A 167 -23.20 0.68 22.13
C PRO A 167 -21.80 1.05 21.64
N GLY A 168 -20.99 0.05 21.24
CA GLY A 168 -19.56 0.24 20.96
C GLY A 168 -19.22 1.32 19.92
N ALA A 169 -20.02 1.49 18.86
CA ALA A 169 -19.82 2.56 17.88
C ALA A 169 -20.04 3.96 18.51
N ARG A 170 -21.08 4.08 19.33
CA ARG A 170 -21.41 5.32 20.04
C ARG A 170 -20.39 5.63 21.14
N HIS A 171 -19.87 4.60 21.82
CA HIS A 171 -18.80 4.74 22.80
C HIS A 171 -17.56 5.41 22.17
N ARG A 172 -17.14 4.99 20.97
CA ARG A 172 -16.00 5.61 20.27
C ARG A 172 -16.26 7.08 19.92
N ALA A 173 -17.46 7.41 19.45
CA ALA A 173 -17.84 8.78 19.12
C ALA A 173 -17.81 9.70 20.34
N ILE A 174 -18.29 9.23 21.49
CA ILE A 174 -18.21 9.97 22.77
C ILE A 174 -16.75 10.15 23.18
N THR A 175 -15.93 9.09 23.11
CA THR A 175 -14.50 9.18 23.43
C THR A 175 -13.78 10.22 22.55
N GLN A 176 -14.05 10.23 21.25
CA GLN A 176 -13.48 11.23 20.33
C GLN A 176 -13.92 12.65 20.72
N HIS A 177 -15.20 12.86 20.98
CA HIS A 177 -15.71 14.16 21.41
C HIS A 177 -15.08 14.66 22.72
N LEU A 178 -14.74 13.78 23.67
CA LEU A 178 -14.07 14.15 24.92
C LEU A 178 -12.61 14.60 24.72
N VAL A 179 -11.95 14.14 23.66
CA VAL A 179 -10.62 14.62 23.27
C VAL A 179 -10.71 16.05 22.75
N ASP A 180 -11.68 16.30 21.87
CA ASP A 180 -11.83 17.55 21.13
C ASP A 180 -12.52 18.66 21.96
N CYS A 181 -13.45 18.30 22.85
CA CYS A 181 -14.27 19.25 23.61
C CYS A 181 -13.88 19.30 25.10
N ILE A 182 -13.31 20.44 25.51
CA ILE A 182 -12.92 20.72 26.91
C ILE A 182 -14.13 20.71 27.86
N ASN A 183 -15.26 21.29 27.45
CA ASN A 183 -16.44 21.41 28.31
C ASN A 183 -17.03 20.04 28.66
N CYS A 184 -17.17 19.14 27.67
CA CYS A 184 -17.67 17.79 27.91
C CYS A 184 -16.70 16.96 28.75
N ARG A 185 -15.39 17.17 28.59
CA ARG A 185 -14.37 16.54 29.46
C ARG A 185 -14.52 16.97 30.92
N THR A 186 -14.72 18.26 31.19
CA THR A 186 -14.94 18.73 32.57
C THR A 186 -16.20 18.13 33.20
N ASN A 187 -17.29 17.98 32.43
CA ASN A 187 -18.49 17.30 32.92
C ASN A 187 -18.25 15.82 33.22
N PHE A 188 -17.49 15.13 32.37
CA PHE A 188 -17.09 13.74 32.59
C PHE A 188 -16.22 13.57 33.83
N ASP A 189 -15.23 14.44 34.04
CA ASP A 189 -14.38 14.46 35.24
C ASP A 189 -15.23 14.70 36.51
N GLY A 190 -16.26 15.54 36.42
CA GLY A 190 -17.21 15.75 37.50
C GLY A 190 -17.95 14.46 37.89
N LEU A 191 -18.50 13.74 36.92
CA LEU A 191 -19.24 12.49 37.17
C LEU A 191 -18.33 11.38 37.73
N THR A 192 -17.13 11.22 37.16
CA THR A 192 -16.17 10.22 37.64
C THR A 192 -15.67 10.52 39.04
N SER A 193 -15.44 11.80 39.39
CA SER A 193 -15.05 12.20 40.75
C SER A 193 -16.10 11.82 41.81
N VAL A 194 -17.39 11.91 41.49
CA VAL A 194 -18.48 11.47 42.37
C VAL A 194 -18.45 9.95 42.54
N GLY A 195 -18.24 9.20 41.45
CA GLY A 195 -18.08 7.75 41.50
C GLY A 195 -16.88 7.31 42.34
N ASP A 196 -15.74 7.99 42.20
CA ASP A 196 -14.54 7.74 42.99
C ASP A 196 -14.75 8.08 44.47
N PHE A 197 -15.48 9.16 44.77
CA PHE A 197 -15.85 9.51 46.13
C PHE A 197 -16.73 8.43 46.77
N ILE A 198 -17.74 7.93 46.05
CA ILE A 198 -18.60 6.84 46.53
C ILE A 198 -17.76 5.57 46.76
N ARG A 199 -16.89 5.19 45.80
CA ARG A 199 -16.03 4.01 45.93
C ARG A 199 -15.08 4.10 47.12
N THR A 200 -14.58 5.29 47.42
CA THR A 200 -13.64 5.51 48.53
C THR A 200 -14.33 5.48 49.89
N ASN A 201 -15.55 6.02 49.98
CA ASN A 201 -16.25 6.17 51.26
C ASN A 201 -17.23 5.03 51.56
N TYR A 202 -17.62 4.25 50.55
CA TYR A 202 -18.48 3.09 50.73
C TYR A 202 -17.64 1.83 51.00
N GLN A 203 -17.49 1.48 52.27
CA GLN A 203 -17.02 0.16 52.68
C GLN A 203 -18.24 -0.70 53.05
N PRO A 204 -18.58 -1.72 52.24
CA PRO A 204 -19.57 -2.70 52.66
C PRO A 204 -19.03 -3.48 53.86
N ASP A 205 -19.91 -3.78 54.81
CA ASP A 205 -19.59 -4.63 55.96
C ASP A 205 -19.51 -6.09 55.47
N ILE A 206 -18.29 -6.52 55.11
CA ILE A 206 -18.03 -7.86 54.58
C ILE A 206 -17.72 -8.78 55.77
N PRO A 207 -18.46 -9.89 55.93
CA PRO A 207 -18.16 -10.90 56.95
C PRO A 207 -16.72 -11.43 56.84
N GLU A 208 -16.05 -11.64 57.96
CA GLU A 208 -14.64 -12.12 58.01
C GLU A 208 -14.43 -13.50 57.35
N ASP A 209 -15.50 -14.27 57.13
CA ASP A 209 -15.50 -15.58 56.48
C ASP A 209 -15.75 -15.52 54.95
N PHE A 210 -15.97 -14.33 54.39
CA PHE A 210 -16.28 -14.16 52.97
C PHE A 210 -15.02 -14.12 52.08
N ASP A 211 -14.49 -15.31 51.74
CA ASP A 211 -13.38 -15.45 50.81
C ASP A 211 -13.82 -15.94 49.42
N LEU A 212 -13.96 -15.01 48.47
CA LEU A 212 -14.25 -15.30 47.06
C LEU A 212 -12.99 -15.69 46.26
N TRP A 213 -11.79 -15.48 46.82
CA TRP A 213 -10.54 -15.61 46.11
C TRP A 213 -10.26 -17.03 45.57
N PRO A 214 -10.59 -18.13 46.29
CA PRO A 214 -10.44 -19.48 45.78
C PRO A 214 -11.27 -19.74 44.51
N GLN A 215 -12.51 -19.22 44.46
CA GLN A 215 -13.39 -19.41 43.32
C GLN A 215 -12.96 -18.56 42.12
N ILE A 216 -12.57 -17.30 42.35
CA ILE A 216 -12.05 -16.42 41.30
C ILE A 216 -10.77 -17.01 40.70
N LYS A 217 -9.84 -17.50 41.53
CA LYS A 217 -8.60 -18.13 41.07
C LYS A 217 -8.84 -19.39 40.23
N ASN A 218 -9.82 -20.21 40.61
CA ASN A 218 -10.21 -21.38 39.83
C ASN A 218 -10.84 -21.00 38.48
N ARG A 219 -11.51 -19.85 38.38
CA ARG A 219 -12.12 -19.35 37.13
C ARG A 219 -11.14 -18.57 36.25
N MET A 220 -10.14 -17.91 36.85
CA MET A 220 -9.06 -17.19 36.17
C MET A 220 -7.92 -18.09 35.71
N GLN A 221 -7.89 -19.37 36.11
CA GLN A 221 -7.01 -20.34 35.45
C GLN A 221 -7.47 -20.51 34.01
N VAL A 222 -6.97 -19.62 33.16
CA VAL A 222 -6.97 -19.73 31.71
C VAL A 222 -6.34 -21.07 31.42
N VAL A 223 -7.17 -22.05 31.07
CA VAL A 223 -6.70 -23.34 30.58
C VAL A 223 -5.84 -22.99 29.37
N PRO A 224 -4.51 -23.23 29.41
CA PRO A 224 -3.70 -22.98 28.23
C PRO A 224 -4.31 -23.81 27.11
N PHE A 225 -4.69 -23.14 26.02
CA PHE A 225 -5.10 -23.81 24.80
C PHE A 225 -3.92 -24.68 24.37
N ARG A 226 -3.93 -25.95 24.80
CA ARG A 226 -3.06 -26.94 24.21
C ARG A 226 -3.71 -27.21 22.87
N PRO A 227 -3.09 -26.84 21.73
CA PRO A 227 -3.59 -27.28 20.44
C PRO A 227 -3.77 -28.79 20.55
N LYS A 228 -4.98 -29.26 20.25
CA LYS A 228 -5.36 -30.67 20.27
C LYS A 228 -4.23 -31.41 19.56
N ALA A 229 -3.43 -32.15 20.33
CA ALA A 229 -2.26 -32.84 19.80
C ALA A 229 -2.74 -33.57 18.55
N ALA A 230 -2.22 -33.14 17.40
CA ALA A 230 -2.59 -33.71 16.11
C ALA A 230 -2.51 -35.21 16.29
N ALA A 231 -3.67 -35.87 16.14
CA ALA A 231 -3.77 -37.31 16.29
C ALA A 231 -2.60 -37.92 15.53
N THR A 232 -1.69 -38.58 16.26
CA THR A 232 -0.56 -39.26 15.65
C THR A 232 -1.12 -40.15 14.56
N PRO A 233 -0.70 -39.99 13.29
CA PRO A 233 -1.25 -40.78 12.21
C PRO A 233 -0.96 -42.25 12.54
N SER A 234 -2.04 -43.02 12.75
CA SER A 234 -1.97 -44.46 12.93
C SER A 234 -1.21 -45.05 11.75
N LYS A 235 -0.14 -45.81 12.04
CA LYS A 235 0.70 -46.48 11.05
C LYS A 235 -0.18 -47.17 9.99
N PRO A 236 -0.09 -46.82 8.69
CA PRO A 236 -0.84 -47.54 7.68
C PRO A 236 -0.30 -48.97 7.57
N LYS A 237 -1.21 -49.94 7.58
CA LYS A 237 -0.89 -51.35 7.34
C LYS A 237 -0.19 -51.48 5.99
N GLN A 238 0.95 -52.15 6.02
CA GLN A 238 1.84 -52.39 4.88
C GLN A 238 1.09 -53.08 3.73
N ALA A 239 0.77 -52.34 2.68
CA ALA A 239 0.26 -52.89 1.43
C ALA A 239 1.43 -53.40 0.56
N ARG A 240 1.21 -54.54 -0.09
CA ARG A 240 2.21 -55.35 -0.81
C ARG A 240 2.96 -54.58 -1.94
N PRO A 241 4.23 -54.94 -2.23
CA PRO A 241 5.22 -54.07 -2.88
C PRO A 241 5.22 -54.10 -4.42
N ARG A 242 4.06 -54.24 -5.08
CA ARG A 242 4.04 -54.33 -6.57
C ARG A 242 3.34 -53.19 -7.30
N PHE A 243 2.62 -52.31 -6.60
CA PHE A 243 1.93 -51.16 -7.21
C PHE A 243 2.55 -49.79 -6.86
N THR A 244 3.56 -49.74 -5.99
CA THR A 244 4.14 -48.48 -5.50
C THR A 244 5.19 -47.85 -6.43
N VAL A 245 5.75 -48.60 -7.38
CA VAL A 245 6.79 -48.07 -8.29
C VAL A 245 6.20 -47.19 -9.39
N VAL A 246 4.98 -47.47 -9.85
CA VAL A 246 4.33 -46.68 -10.91
C VAL A 246 3.71 -45.38 -10.36
N ALA A 247 3.20 -45.40 -9.12
CA ALA A 247 2.63 -44.20 -8.49
C ALA A 247 3.69 -43.18 -8.05
N ALA A 248 4.88 -43.63 -7.64
CA ALA A 248 5.97 -42.73 -7.22
C ALA A 248 6.56 -41.93 -8.39
N ALA A 249 6.63 -42.52 -9.59
CA ALA A 249 7.12 -41.82 -10.78
C ALA A 249 6.15 -40.71 -11.24
N ALA A 250 4.84 -40.95 -11.18
CA ALA A 250 3.84 -39.94 -11.53
C ALA A 250 3.82 -38.76 -10.53
N ALA A 251 3.97 -39.03 -9.23
CA ALA A 251 4.02 -37.98 -8.21
C ALA A 251 5.28 -37.10 -8.31
N ALA A 252 6.43 -37.68 -8.71
CA ALA A 252 7.67 -36.92 -8.90
C ALA A 252 7.59 -35.95 -10.08
N VAL A 253 6.95 -36.36 -11.19
CA VAL A 253 6.76 -35.50 -12.36
C VAL A 253 5.78 -34.37 -12.05
N ILE A 254 4.66 -34.66 -11.39
CA ILE A 254 3.68 -33.63 -10.99
C ILE A 254 4.29 -32.64 -9.98
N GLY A 255 5.11 -33.13 -9.03
CA GLY A 255 5.83 -32.28 -8.10
C GLY A 255 6.80 -31.32 -8.78
N LEU A 256 7.57 -31.80 -9.76
CA LEU A 256 8.52 -30.98 -10.52
C LEU A 256 7.82 -29.89 -11.34
N PHE A 257 6.73 -30.22 -12.03
CA PHE A 257 5.94 -29.24 -12.77
C PHE A 257 5.25 -28.24 -11.86
N ALA A 258 4.73 -28.66 -10.69
CA ALA A 258 4.11 -27.76 -9.73
C ALA A 258 5.13 -26.80 -9.09
N THR A 259 6.35 -27.25 -8.80
CA THR A 259 7.41 -26.37 -8.27
C THR A 259 7.92 -25.38 -9.31
N VAL A 260 8.02 -25.76 -10.58
CA VAL A 260 8.42 -24.86 -11.66
C VAL A 260 7.32 -23.84 -11.96
N ALA A 261 6.05 -24.26 -11.95
CA ALA A 261 4.92 -23.35 -12.09
C ALA A 261 4.81 -22.37 -10.91
N LEU A 262 5.08 -22.81 -9.68
CA LEU A 262 5.11 -21.93 -8.51
C LEU A 262 6.26 -20.90 -8.60
N TRP A 263 7.42 -21.30 -9.11
CA TRP A 263 8.56 -20.40 -9.26
C TRP A 263 8.37 -19.38 -10.40
N LEU A 264 7.72 -19.78 -11.49
CA LEU A 264 7.39 -18.87 -12.61
C LEU A 264 6.20 -17.95 -12.32
N CYS A 265 5.31 -18.31 -11.40
CA CYS A 265 4.17 -17.48 -10.98
C CYS A 265 4.42 -16.73 -9.65
N MET A 266 5.63 -16.80 -9.07
CA MET A 266 5.97 -15.97 -7.92
C MET A 266 6.20 -14.53 -8.40
N PRO A 267 5.41 -13.55 -7.93
CA PRO A 267 5.68 -12.14 -8.20
C PRO A 267 7.02 -11.74 -7.58
N ASP A 268 7.71 -10.83 -8.25
CA ASP A 268 9.03 -10.30 -7.89
C ASP A 268 9.06 -9.90 -6.40
N ASP A 269 10.09 -10.34 -5.66
CA ASP A 269 10.30 -10.11 -4.22
C ASP A 269 10.64 -8.63 -3.98
N GLY A 270 9.61 -7.80 -4.10
CA GLY A 270 9.71 -6.36 -4.08
C GLY A 270 8.51 -5.69 -3.43
N SER A 271 7.86 -6.32 -2.44
CA SER A 271 7.10 -5.65 -1.35
C SER A 271 6.23 -6.63 -0.56
N PHE A 272 6.83 -7.52 0.23
CA PHE A 272 6.13 -8.03 1.41
C PHE A 272 6.37 -7.06 2.57
N LYS A 273 5.54 -6.02 2.67
CA LYS A 273 5.47 -5.21 3.89
C LYS A 273 4.85 -6.08 4.99
N PRO A 274 5.48 -6.24 6.16
CA PRO A 274 4.81 -6.86 7.30
C PRO A 274 3.63 -5.96 7.68
N VAL A 275 2.42 -6.44 7.43
CA VAL A 275 1.19 -5.75 7.84
C VAL A 275 1.16 -5.79 9.37
N SER A 276 1.43 -4.65 10.01
CA SER A 276 1.25 -4.50 11.46
C SER A 276 -0.26 -4.48 11.77
N ALA A 277 -0.64 -4.84 13.01
CA ALA A 277 -2.04 -4.81 13.46
C ALA A 277 -2.71 -3.44 13.26
N GLU A 278 -1.91 -2.39 13.10
CA GLU A 278 -2.31 -1.00 12.90
C GLU A 278 -2.76 -0.77 11.45
N ALA A 279 -2.10 -1.39 10.47
CA ALA A 279 -2.50 -1.34 9.07
C ALA A 279 -3.84 -2.03 8.81
N TYR A 280 -4.14 -3.10 9.56
CA TYR A 280 -5.43 -3.81 9.46
C TYR A 280 -6.60 -2.97 10.01
N LEU A 281 -6.34 -2.14 11.03
CA LEU A 281 -7.34 -1.22 11.59
C LEU A 281 -7.61 -0.04 10.66
N ILE A 282 -6.62 0.39 9.86
CA ILE A 282 -6.78 1.43 8.85
C ILE A 282 -7.61 0.89 7.67
N GLU A 283 -7.30 -0.30 7.15
CA GLU A 283 -8.05 -0.91 6.03
C GLU A 283 -9.54 -1.12 6.39
N SER A 284 -9.83 -1.61 7.60
CA SER A 284 -11.22 -1.82 8.08
C SER A 284 -12.02 -0.52 8.32
N SER A 285 -11.34 0.64 8.35
CA SER A 285 -12.02 1.94 8.46
C SER A 285 -12.47 2.52 7.11
N PHE A 286 -11.98 1.95 6.00
CA PHE A 286 -12.33 2.37 4.64
C PHE A 286 -13.35 1.46 3.95
N GLU A 287 -13.66 0.27 4.49
CA GLU A 287 -14.72 -0.59 3.95
C GLU A 287 -16.10 -0.20 4.51
N GLU A 288 -17.03 0.13 3.62
CA GLU A 288 -18.44 0.45 3.95
C GLU A 288 -19.13 -0.73 4.68
N PRO A 289 -19.98 -0.48 5.70
CA PRO A 289 -20.47 -1.49 6.64
C PRO A 289 -21.66 -2.30 6.09
N GLY A 290 -21.54 -2.85 4.89
CA GLY A 290 -22.63 -3.57 4.21
C GLY A 290 -22.48 -5.08 4.07
N SER A 291 -21.27 -5.64 4.13
CA SER A 291 -21.01 -6.96 3.54
C SER A 291 -20.91 -8.15 4.50
N PHE A 292 -20.95 -7.97 5.82
CA PHE A 292 -20.69 -9.09 6.77
C PHE A 292 -21.71 -9.31 7.90
N ALA A 293 -22.90 -8.71 7.82
CA ALA A 293 -23.93 -8.91 8.84
C ALA A 293 -25.11 -9.76 8.33
N GLU A 294 -24.87 -10.99 7.87
CA GLU A 294 -25.95 -11.99 7.82
C GLU A 294 -25.43 -13.42 7.92
N ALA A 295 -25.64 -14.04 9.10
CA ALA A 295 -26.01 -15.45 9.30
C ALA A 295 -25.64 -15.90 10.72
N VAL A 296 -26.38 -15.44 11.73
CA VAL A 296 -26.53 -16.20 12.98
C VAL A 296 -27.93 -16.81 12.93
N ILE A 297 -28.02 -18.01 12.35
CA ILE A 297 -29.20 -18.86 12.40
C ILE A 297 -29.24 -19.46 13.82
N TYR A 298 -30.28 -19.14 14.58
CA TYR A 298 -30.59 -19.87 15.82
C TYR A 298 -31.30 -21.17 15.43
N GLU A 299 -30.63 -22.31 15.58
CA GLU A 299 -31.31 -23.60 15.65
C GLU A 299 -31.86 -23.82 17.07
N GLN A 300 -33.08 -24.36 17.10
CA GLN A 300 -33.94 -24.61 18.28
C GLN A 300 -33.42 -25.71 19.20
#